data_AF-A0A072NRU1-F1
#
_entry.id   AF-A0A072NRU1-F1
#
_cell.length_a   1.000
_cell.length_b   1.000
_cell.length_c   1.000
_cell.angle_alpha   90.00
_cell.angle_beta   90.00
_cell.angle_gamma   90.00
#
_symmetry.space_group_name_H-M   'P 1'
#
loop_
_entity.id
_entity.type
_entity.pdbx_description
1 polymer ?
#
loop_
_entity_poly.entity_id
_entity_poly.type
_entity_poly.pdbx_seq_one_letter_code
_entity_poly.pdbx_strand_id
1 'polypeptide(L)'
;MNGKVHTWYMTPEQLADYIKKNPIIPSGKPRIEAFSDVHTFDERKKKTIENQIKKRRANSFMNNVDHEKLHKLFLKGHTIPNIAKLLDMPVSRVHGFIKKQREINPEKWPKRVSRKGG
;
A
#
# COMPACT_ATOMS: atom_id res chain seq x y z
N MET A 1 -26.56 -16.08 -14.44
CA MET A 1 -26.34 -17.23 -15.34
C MET A 1 -25.88 -18.39 -14.48
N ASN A 2 -26.76 -19.35 -14.19
CA ASN A 2 -26.43 -20.54 -13.40
C ASN A 2 -25.79 -21.56 -14.34
N GLY A 3 -24.49 -21.81 -14.18
CA GLY A 3 -23.77 -22.80 -14.98
C GLY A 3 -24.34 -24.20 -14.75
N LYS A 4 -24.71 -24.91 -15.83
CA LYS A 4 -25.21 -26.28 -15.75
C LYS A 4 -24.05 -27.22 -15.40
N VAL A 5 -24.05 -27.74 -14.17
CA VAL A 5 -23.13 -28.78 -13.72
C VAL A 5 -23.52 -30.10 -14.40
N HIS A 6 -22.60 -30.73 -15.12
CA HIS A 6 -22.77 -32.07 -15.65
C HIS A 6 -22.19 -33.08 -14.67
N THR A 7 -23.02 -34.01 -14.21
CA THR A 7 -22.61 -35.11 -13.34
C THR A 7 -22.56 -36.39 -14.15
N TRP A 8 -21.43 -37.11 -14.07
CA TRP A 8 -21.28 -38.40 -14.70
C TRP A 8 -21.61 -39.51 -13.69
N TYR A 9 -22.41 -40.48 -14.11
CA TYR A 9 -22.74 -41.66 -13.31
C TYR A 9 -21.97 -42.86 -13.84
N MET A 10 -21.44 -43.68 -12.94
CA MET A 10 -20.81 -44.97 -13.25
C MET A 10 -21.52 -46.08 -12.49
N THR A 11 -21.58 -47.26 -13.11
CA THR A 11 -22.03 -48.46 -12.40
C THR A 11 -20.94 -48.99 -11.47
N PRO A 12 -21.28 -49.77 -10.43
CA PRO A 12 -20.30 -50.32 -9.50
C PRO A 12 -19.22 -51.18 -10.19
N GLU A 13 -19.58 -51.90 -11.24
CA GLU A 13 -18.66 -52.73 -12.04
C GLU A 13 -17.64 -51.86 -12.80
N GLN A 14 -18.11 -50.78 -13.42
CA GLN A 14 -17.25 -49.81 -14.11
C GLN A 14 -16.30 -49.11 -13.14
N LEU A 15 -16.76 -48.83 -11.92
CA LEU A 15 -15.93 -48.25 -10.86
C LEU A 15 -14.80 -49.22 -10.47
N ALA A 16 -15.10 -50.50 -10.31
CA ALA A 16 -14.10 -51.51 -9.95
C ALA A 16 -13.01 -51.65 -11.04
N ASP A 17 -13.41 -51.70 -12.32
CA ASP A 17 -12.48 -51.73 -13.46
C ASP A 17 -11.65 -50.44 -13.56
N TYR A 18 -12.25 -49.30 -13.25
CA TYR A 18 -11.58 -48.01 -13.27
C TYR A 18 -10.50 -47.91 -12.19
N ILE A 19 -10.81 -48.32 -10.96
CA ILE A 19 -9.85 -48.37 -9.84
C ILE A 19 -8.69 -49.32 -10.16
N LYS A 20 -9.00 -50.46 -10.80
CA LYS A 20 -7.97 -51.43 -11.23
C LYS A 20 -7.05 -50.87 -12.32
N LYS A 21 -7.58 -50.08 -13.25
CA LYS A 21 -6.79 -49.41 -14.31
C LYS A 21 -6.01 -48.19 -13.81
N ASN A 22 -6.51 -47.50 -12.78
CA ASN A 22 -5.94 -46.28 -12.22
C ASN A 22 -5.73 -46.41 -10.71
N PRO A 23 -4.76 -47.24 -10.25
CA PRO A 23 -4.50 -47.39 -8.83
C PRO A 23 -4.07 -46.04 -8.23
N ILE A 24 -4.65 -45.67 -7.09
CA ILE A 24 -4.29 -44.45 -6.36
C ILE A 24 -2.94 -44.72 -5.67
N ILE A 25 -1.85 -44.32 -6.33
CA ILE A 25 -0.51 -44.41 -5.76
C ILE A 25 -0.32 -43.19 -4.85
N PRO A 26 -0.07 -43.35 -3.53
CA PRO A 26 0.28 -42.23 -2.69
C PRO A 26 1.59 -41.65 -3.20
N SER A 27 1.53 -40.47 -3.83
CA SER A 27 2.72 -39.76 -4.26
C SER A 27 3.53 -39.40 -3.01
N GLY A 28 4.68 -40.04 -2.81
CA GLY A 28 5.48 -40.06 -1.58
C GLY A 28 6.15 -38.74 -1.18
N LYS A 29 5.55 -37.59 -1.48
CA LYS A 29 6.03 -36.32 -0.94
C LYS A 29 5.42 -36.15 0.45
N PRO A 30 6.22 -36.04 1.52
CA PRO A 30 5.69 -35.70 2.82
C PRO A 30 4.96 -34.36 2.71
N ARG A 31 3.74 -34.32 3.23
CA ARG A 31 2.97 -33.09 3.33
C ARG A 31 3.72 -32.20 4.33
N ILE A 32 4.45 -31.21 3.82
CA ILE A 32 5.06 -30.18 4.66
C ILE A 32 3.89 -29.51 5.39
N GLU A 33 3.82 -29.71 6.71
CA GLU A 33 2.81 -29.07 7.55
C GLU A 33 3.00 -27.55 7.43
N ALA A 34 2.01 -26.87 6.85
CA ALA A 34 2.07 -25.43 6.57
C ALA A 34 2.06 -24.53 7.82
N PHE A 35 2.24 -25.09 9.01
CA PHE A 35 2.04 -24.44 10.30
C PHE A 35 3.23 -24.56 11.26
N SER A 36 4.45 -24.77 10.77
CA SER A 36 5.64 -24.86 11.62
C SER A 36 6.11 -23.52 12.20
N ASP A 37 5.47 -22.40 11.86
CA ASP A 37 5.96 -21.07 12.25
C ASP A 37 4.83 -20.15 12.75
N VAL A 38 4.41 -20.44 13.98
CA VAL A 38 3.49 -19.59 14.75
C VAL A 38 4.13 -18.23 15.08
N HIS A 39 5.47 -18.13 15.08
CA HIS A 39 6.21 -16.93 15.45
C HIS A 39 6.20 -15.85 14.36
N THR A 40 6.22 -16.20 13.07
CA THR A 40 6.19 -15.16 12.00
C THR A 40 4.84 -14.49 11.79
N PHE A 41 3.74 -15.00 12.34
CA PHE A 41 2.43 -14.34 12.23
C PHE A 41 2.33 -13.09 13.10
N ASP A 42 2.83 -13.15 14.33
CA ASP A 42 2.81 -12.03 15.28
C ASP A 42 3.73 -10.89 14.86
N GLU A 43 4.89 -11.20 14.28
CA GLU A 43 5.82 -10.19 13.75
C GLU A 43 5.22 -9.42 12.56
N ARG A 44 4.53 -10.11 11.65
CA ARG A 44 3.85 -9.49 10.50
C ARG A 44 2.71 -8.57 10.96
N LYS A 45 1.96 -8.95 12.00
CA LYS A 45 0.92 -8.09 12.59
C LYS A 45 1.51 -6.85 13.27
N LYS A 46 2.56 -7.00 14.08
CA LYS A 46 3.25 -5.85 14.73
C LYS A 46 3.73 -4.83 13.70
N LYS A 47 4.38 -5.27 12.63
CA LYS A 47 4.89 -4.38 11.57
C LYS A 47 3.76 -3.63 10.84
N THR A 48 2.60 -4.27 10.67
CA THR A 48 1.42 -3.64 10.05
C THR A 48 0.82 -2.57 10.96
N ILE A 49 0.69 -2.85 12.25
CA ILE A 49 0.17 -1.92 13.25
C ILE A 49 1.11 -0.70 13.39
N GLU A 50 2.42 -0.93 13.48
CA GLU A 50 3.41 0.16 13.51
C GLU A 50 3.34 1.06 12.27
N ASN A 51 3.20 0.47 11.07
CA ASN A 51 3.04 1.23 9.84
C ASN A 51 1.73 2.03 9.82
N GLN A 52 0.63 1.49 10.34
CA GLN A 52 -0.63 2.24 10.47
C GLN A 52 -0.52 3.39 11.48
N ILE A 53 0.14 3.19 12.63
CA ILE A 53 0.37 4.23 13.63
C ILE A 53 1.27 5.34 13.06
N LYS A 54 2.35 4.98 12.34
CA LYS A 54 3.22 5.94 11.64
C LYS A 54 2.42 6.78 10.63
N LYS A 55 1.56 6.15 9.83
CA LYS A 55 0.67 6.85 8.88
C LYS A 55 -0.31 7.80 9.58
N ARG A 56 -0.94 7.37 10.69
CA ARG A 56 -1.87 8.23 11.48
C ARG A 56 -1.16 9.44 12.09
N ARG A 57 0.02 9.26 12.68
CA ARG A 57 0.83 10.37 13.24
C ARG A 57 1.30 11.35 12.15
N ALA A 58 1.66 10.84 10.96
CA ALA A 58 2.02 11.69 9.83
C ALA A 58 0.84 12.54 9.31
N ASN A 59 -0.39 12.03 9.36
CA ASN A 59 -1.58 12.77 8.96
C ASN A 59 -2.02 13.81 10.00
N SER A 60 -1.87 13.54 11.29
CA SER A 60 -2.32 14.45 12.37
C SER A 60 -1.56 15.78 12.41
N PHE A 61 -0.27 15.82 12.07
CA PHE A 61 0.50 17.07 12.09
C PHE A 61 0.07 18.05 10.98
N MET A 62 -0.45 17.55 9.86
CA MET A 62 -0.83 18.40 8.73
C MET A 62 -2.10 19.20 8.98
N ASN A 63 -3.00 18.73 9.86
CA ASN A 63 -4.24 19.42 10.19
C ASN A 63 -4.01 20.70 11.02
N ASN A 64 -2.85 20.84 11.67
CA ASN A 64 -2.49 22.02 12.46
C ASN A 64 -1.64 23.03 11.69
N VAL A 65 -1.35 22.77 10.41
CA VAL A 65 -0.58 23.71 9.59
C VAL A 65 -1.54 24.73 8.99
N ASP A 66 -1.26 26.01 9.25
CA ASP A 66 -1.94 27.13 8.59
C ASP A 66 -1.61 27.12 7.08
N HIS A 67 -2.43 26.41 6.32
CA HIS A 67 -2.28 26.21 4.89
C HIS A 67 -2.40 27.53 4.11
N GLU A 68 -3.13 28.50 4.63
CA GLU A 68 -3.25 29.82 4.01
C GLU A 68 -1.94 30.59 4.11
N LYS A 69 -1.32 30.58 5.30
CA LYS A 69 -0.01 31.21 5.50
C LYS A 69 1.06 30.57 4.62
N LEU A 70 1.04 29.24 4.47
CA LEU A 70 1.94 28.51 3.56
C LEU A 70 1.73 28.93 2.11
N HIS A 71 0.47 29.01 1.65
CA HIS A 71 0.15 29.43 0.28
C HIS A 71 0.54 30.90 0.02
N LYS A 72 0.26 31.81 0.96
CA LYS A 72 0.69 33.22 0.90
C LYS A 72 2.21 33.34 0.77
N LEU A 73 2.98 32.63 1.60
CA LEU A 73 4.45 32.62 1.52
C LEU A 73 4.95 32.00 0.21
N PHE A 74 4.25 30.99 -0.31
CA PHE A 74 4.56 30.40 -1.60
C PHE A 74 4.30 31.36 -2.76
N LEU A 75 3.20 32.11 -2.77
CA LEU A 75 2.93 33.09 -3.82
C LEU A 75 3.90 34.28 -3.76
N LYS A 76 4.33 34.69 -2.56
CA LYS A 76 5.37 35.72 -2.36
C LYS A 76 6.75 35.34 -2.89
N GLY A 77 6.94 34.11 -3.36
CA GLY A 77 8.21 33.70 -3.95
C GLY A 77 9.27 33.22 -2.96
N HIS A 78 8.96 33.07 -1.66
CA HIS A 78 9.90 32.48 -0.70
C HIS A 78 10.29 31.06 -1.11
N THR A 79 11.55 30.68 -0.88
CA THR A 79 12.04 29.33 -1.18
C THR A 79 11.46 28.32 -0.19
N ILE A 80 11.30 27.07 -0.60
CA ILE A 80 10.76 25.99 0.26
C ILE A 80 11.53 25.88 1.58
N PRO A 81 12.88 25.96 1.63
CA PRO A 81 13.62 25.96 2.88
C PRO A 81 13.32 27.18 3.78
N ASN A 82 13.08 28.35 3.20
CA ASN A 82 12.76 29.55 3.97
C ASN A 82 11.34 29.49 4.54
N ILE A 83 10.37 29.01 3.75
CA ILE A 83 9.00 28.74 4.21
C ILE A 83 9.00 27.75 5.38
N ALA A 84 9.83 26.70 5.28
CA ALA A 84 9.98 25.70 6.33
C ALA A 84 10.46 26.31 7.66
N LYS A 85 11.45 27.23 7.61
CA LYS A 85 11.91 27.97 8.80
C LYS A 85 10.84 28.88 9.38
N LEU A 86 10.12 29.63 8.53
CA LEU A 86 9.08 30.57 8.95
C LEU A 86 7.85 29.90 9.60
N LEU A 87 7.61 28.64 9.25
CA LEU A 87 6.50 27.84 9.78
C LEU A 87 6.96 26.79 10.80
N ASP A 88 8.22 26.85 11.23
CA ASP A 88 8.86 25.90 12.15
C ASP A 88 8.54 24.43 11.82
N MET A 89 8.76 24.06 10.56
CA MET A 89 8.40 22.74 10.06
C MET A 89 9.49 22.11 9.17
N PRO A 90 9.55 20.77 9.08
CA PRO A 90 10.50 20.09 8.21
C PRO A 90 10.32 20.45 6.73
N VAL A 91 11.43 20.72 6.04
CA VAL A 91 11.44 21.01 4.59
C VAL A 91 10.74 19.92 3.77
N SER A 92 10.95 18.65 4.14
CA SER A 92 10.31 17.50 3.49
C SER A 92 8.79 17.55 3.56
N ARG A 93 8.21 18.09 4.63
CA ARG A 93 6.75 18.25 4.78
C ARG A 93 6.21 19.37 3.90
N VAL A 94 6.88 20.53 3.87
CA VAL A 94 6.50 21.62 2.97
C VAL A 94 6.54 21.16 1.52
N HIS A 95 7.63 20.50 1.15
CA HIS A 95 7.81 19.95 -0.20
C HIS A 95 6.73 18.91 -0.54
N GLY A 96 6.48 17.96 0.36
CA GLY A 96 5.45 16.93 0.18
C GLY A 96 4.04 17.51 0.07
N PHE A 97 3.72 18.54 0.85
CA PHE A 97 2.43 19.24 0.80
C PHE A 97 2.24 19.95 -0.53
N ILE A 98 3.20 20.77 -0.95
CA ILE A 98 3.15 21.49 -2.22
C ILE A 98 3.03 20.50 -3.39
N LYS A 99 3.75 19.36 -3.34
CA LYS A 99 3.63 18.31 -4.36
C LYS A 99 2.21 17.74 -4.44
N LYS A 100 1.59 17.38 -3.32
CA LYS A 100 0.21 16.89 -3.29
C LYS A 100 -0.79 17.95 -3.77
N GLN A 101 -0.63 19.20 -3.32
CA GLN A 101 -1.50 20.30 -3.73
C GLN A 101 -1.39 20.61 -5.22
N ARG A 102 -0.21 20.39 -5.84
CA ARG A 102 -0.03 20.47 -7.29
C ARG A 102 -0.78 19.41 -8.07
N GLU A 103 -0.86 18.19 -7.54
CA GLU A 103 -1.60 17.10 -8.16
C GLU A 103 -3.11 17.37 -8.15
N ILE A 104 -3.59 18.09 -7.13
CA ILE A 104 -5.01 18.47 -7.00
C ILE A 104 -5.32 19.74 -7.81
N ASN A 105 -4.52 20.80 -7.64
CA ASN A 105 -4.75 22.13 -8.20
C ASN A 105 -3.44 22.73 -8.77
N PRO A 106 -3.06 22.37 -10.01
CA PRO A 106 -1.79 22.78 -10.59
C PRO A 106 -1.68 24.31 -10.80
N GLU A 107 -2.79 24.99 -11.11
CA GLU A 107 -2.83 26.44 -11.31
C GLU A 107 -2.51 27.24 -10.04
N LYS A 108 -2.99 26.76 -8.89
CA LYS A 108 -2.79 27.42 -7.59
C LYS A 108 -1.36 27.22 -7.06
N TRP A 109 -0.64 26.22 -7.56
CA TRP A 109 0.69 25.81 -7.09
C TRP A 109 1.70 25.58 -8.24
N PRO A 110 1.96 26.57 -9.10
CA PRO A 110 2.76 26.37 -10.30
C PRO A 110 4.17 25.82 -10.00
N LYS A 111 4.71 25.04 -10.94
CA LYS A 111 6.12 24.66 -10.90
C LYS A 111 6.96 25.93 -11.06
N ARG A 112 7.77 26.22 -10.05
CA ARG A 112 8.75 27.30 -10.17
C ARG A 112 9.89 26.80 -11.03
N VAL A 113 10.22 27.56 -12.07
CA VAL A 113 11.42 27.29 -12.86
C VAL A 113 12.59 27.39 -11.91
N SER A 114 13.33 26.29 -11.75
CA SER A 114 14.60 26.31 -11.03
C SER A 114 15.48 27.33 -11.72
N ARG A 115 15.74 28.48 -11.09
CA ARG A 115 16.89 29.30 -11.49
C ARG A 115 18.10 28.39 -11.29
N LYS A 116 18.57 27.76 -12.38
CA LYS A 116 19.93 27.22 -12.42
C LYS A 116 20.81 28.40 -11.99
N GLY A 117 21.55 28.23 -10.91
CA GLY A 117 22.47 29.26 -10.42
C GLY A 117 23.33 29.73 -11.58
N GLY A 118 23.31 31.04 -11.81
CA GLY A 118 24.42 31.74 -12.47
C GLY A 118 25.51 32.02 -11.45
#